data_AF-A0AA97MXL0-F1
#
_entry.id   AF-A0AA97MXL0-F1
#
_cell.length_a   1.000
_cell.length_b   1.000
_cell.length_c   1.000
_cell.angle_alpha   90.00
_cell.angle_beta   90.00
_cell.angle_gamma   90.00
#
_symmetry.space_group_name_H-M   'P 1'
#
loop_
_entity.id
_entity.type
_entity.pdbx_description
1 polymer ?
#
loop_
_entity_poly.entity_id
_entity_poly.type
_entity_poly.pdbx_seq_one_letter_code
_entity_poly.pdbx_strand_id
1 'polypeptide(L)'
;MAQSVYLVVLLLCLRLMCLLATGIFMDILASKKLCADDDCVYTISLARAEEDYNASDCRFIDIEKGRLIHVYSKLMKKKKTLENSGLAVYGEQYEDHMGTAGY
;
A
#
# COMPACT_ATOMS: atom_id res chain seq x y z
N MET A 1 27.81 15.07 -43.51
CA MET A 1 28.33 13.79 -42.96
C MET A 1 28.38 13.82 -41.42
N ALA A 2 29.18 14.68 -40.79
CA ALA A 2 29.33 14.74 -39.32
C ALA A 2 28.04 15.08 -38.54
N GLN A 3 27.19 15.98 -39.07
CA GLN A 3 25.95 16.40 -38.41
C GLN A 3 24.90 15.27 -38.32
N SER A 4 24.84 14.40 -39.34
CA SER A 4 23.95 13.23 -39.34
C SER A 4 24.42 12.19 -38.31
N VAL A 5 25.74 11.98 -38.21
CA VAL A 5 26.35 11.08 -37.21
C VAL A 5 26.06 11.57 -35.79
N TYR A 6 26.17 12.87 -35.54
CA TYR A 6 25.87 13.44 -34.22
C TYR A 6 24.39 13.26 -33.83
N LEU A 7 23.47 13.47 -34.77
CA LEU A 7 22.04 13.22 -34.56
C LEU A 7 21.75 11.75 -34.25
N VAL A 8 22.38 10.82 -34.96
CA VAL A 8 22.21 9.37 -34.74
C VAL A 8 22.75 8.97 -33.36
N VAL A 9 23.92 9.49 -32.96
CA VAL A 9 24.50 9.25 -31.63
C VAL A 9 23.61 9.83 -30.53
N LEU A 10 23.10 11.05 -30.70
CA LEU A 10 22.19 11.68 -29.73
C LEU A 10 20.91 10.85 -29.53
N LEU A 11 20.33 10.36 -30.62
CA LEU A 11 19.13 9.52 -30.57
C LEU A 11 19.41 8.17 -29.89
N LEU A 12 20.56 7.55 -30.16
CA LEU A 12 21.01 6.32 -29.49
C LEU A 12 21.19 6.53 -27.98
N CYS A 13 21.84 7.62 -27.57
CA CYS A 13 22.01 7.97 -26.17
C CYS A 13 20.67 8.22 -25.47
N LEU A 14 19.73 8.92 -26.12
CA LEU A 14 18.41 9.18 -25.55
C LEU A 14 17.62 7.88 -25.32
N ARG A 15 17.65 6.96 -26.30
CA ARG A 15 17.02 5.64 -26.18
C ARG A 15 17.62 4.82 -25.04
N LEU A 16 18.93 4.85 -24.87
CA LEU A 16 19.62 4.13 -23.81
C LEU A 16 19.24 4.68 -22.42
N MET A 17 19.22 6.00 -22.26
CA MET A 17 18.82 6.65 -21.00
C MET A 17 17.36 6.37 -20.64
N CYS A 18 16.45 6.34 -21.63
CA CYS A 18 15.05 5.96 -21.40
C CYS A 18 14.90 4.48 -20.98
N LEU A 19 15.73 3.58 -21.49
CA LEU A 19 15.66 2.15 -21.15
C LEU A 19 16.14 1.88 -19.71
N LEU A 20 17.12 2.65 -19.22
CA LEU A 20 17.58 2.56 -17.84
C LEU A 20 16.67 3.28 -16.83
N ALA A 21 15.73 4.11 -17.30
CA ALA A 21 14.73 4.76 -16.47
C ALA A 21 13.56 3.79 -16.16
N THR A 22 13.85 2.64 -15.57
CA THR A 22 12.83 1.75 -15.04
C THR A 22 12.39 2.29 -13.68
N GLY A 23 11.29 3.06 -13.68
CA GLY A 23 10.58 3.35 -12.44
C GLY A 23 10.08 2.05 -11.83
N ILE A 24 10.35 1.83 -10.54
CA ILE A 24 9.79 0.69 -9.81
C ILE A 24 8.29 0.94 -9.66
N PHE A 25 7.48 0.25 -10.46
CA PHE A 25 6.02 0.34 -10.35
C PHE A 25 5.58 -0.42 -9.11
N MET A 26 5.11 0.29 -8.09
CA MET A 26 4.55 -0.34 -6.89
C MET A 26 3.06 -0.64 -7.11
N ASP A 27 2.67 -1.89 -6.86
CA ASP A 27 1.27 -2.29 -6.93
C ASP A 27 0.44 -1.70 -5.78
N ILE A 28 -0.86 -1.55 -6.03
CA ILE A 28 -1.85 -1.16 -5.01
C ILE A 28 -1.92 -2.22 -3.91
N LEU A 29 -2.04 -1.79 -2.65
CA LEU A 29 -2.12 -2.73 -1.51
C LEU A 29 -3.43 -3.53 -1.51
N ALA A 30 -4.53 -2.91 -1.91
CA ALA A 30 -5.82 -3.57 -2.04
C ALA A 30 -6.71 -2.85 -3.08
N SER A 31 -7.56 -3.63 -3.75
CA SER A 31 -8.52 -3.10 -4.74
C SER A 31 -9.78 -2.50 -4.12
N LYS A 32 -10.03 -2.78 -2.84
CA LYS A 32 -11.21 -2.31 -2.09
C LYS A 32 -10.78 -1.89 -0.70
N LYS A 33 -11.44 -0.85 -0.19
CA LYS A 33 -11.32 -0.36 1.18
C LYS A 33 -12.71 -0.17 1.77
N LEU A 34 -12.81 -0.35 3.08
CA LEU A 34 -13.98 0.00 3.88
C LEU A 34 -13.70 1.32 4.58
N CYS A 35 -14.66 2.25 4.52
CA CYS A 35 -14.60 3.57 5.13
C CYS A 35 -15.88 3.86 5.91
N ALA A 36 -15.85 4.86 6.78
CA ALA A 36 -17.05 5.34 7.48
C ALA A 36 -18.00 6.12 6.54
N ASP A 37 -17.43 6.79 5.55
CA ASP A 37 -18.08 7.59 4.53
C ASP A 37 -17.42 7.36 3.16
N ASP A 38 -18.06 7.80 2.08
CA ASP A 38 -17.58 7.59 0.70
C ASP A 38 -16.22 8.27 0.42
N ASP A 39 -15.93 9.38 1.10
CA ASP A 39 -14.69 10.14 0.96
C ASP A 39 -13.61 9.72 1.97
N CYS A 40 -13.94 8.81 2.91
CA CYS A 40 -13.08 8.35 4.00
C CYS A 40 -12.53 9.49 4.88
N VAL A 41 -13.30 10.56 5.06
CA VAL A 41 -12.92 11.75 5.84
C VAL A 41 -13.16 11.51 7.33
N TYR A 42 -14.09 10.65 7.69
CA TYR A 42 -14.43 10.35 9.08
C TYR A 42 -13.75 9.06 9.56
N THR A 43 -13.45 9.04 10.86
CA THR A 43 -12.82 7.90 11.51
C THR A 43 -13.83 6.77 11.72
N ILE A 44 -13.46 5.55 11.34
CA ILE A 44 -14.22 4.34 11.66
C ILE A 44 -14.13 4.03 13.15
N SER A 45 -12.92 4.13 13.72
CA SER A 45 -12.67 3.73 15.11
C SER A 45 -11.36 4.31 15.65
N LEU A 46 -11.22 4.27 16.97
CA LEU A 46 -9.97 4.55 17.68
C LEU A 46 -9.38 3.23 18.18
N ALA A 47 -8.13 2.94 17.80
CA ALA A 47 -7.40 1.74 18.20
C ALA A 47 -6.21 2.10 19.09
N ARG A 48 -5.78 1.17 19.94
CA ARG A 48 -4.53 1.25 20.70
C ARG A 48 -3.55 0.24 20.12
N ALA A 49 -2.33 0.67 19.82
CA ALA A 49 -1.26 -0.22 19.39
C ALA A 49 -0.87 -1.20 20.51
N GLU A 50 -0.85 -2.49 20.21
CA GLU A 50 -0.44 -3.53 21.16
C GLU A 50 1.08 -3.75 21.17
N GLU A 51 1.72 -3.49 20.04
CA GLU A 51 3.14 -3.67 19.78
C GLU A 51 3.70 -2.52 18.94
N ASP A 52 5.02 -2.40 18.94
CA ASP A 52 5.74 -1.49 18.05
C ASP A 52 5.75 -2.07 16.63
N TYR A 53 5.55 -1.22 15.64
CA TYR A 53 5.65 -1.57 14.23
C TYR A 53 6.51 -0.54 13.51
N ASN A 54 7.58 -1.01 12.86
CA ASN A 54 8.48 -0.20 12.06
C ASN A 54 8.13 -0.36 10.57
N ALA A 55 7.81 0.75 9.92
CA ALA A 55 7.41 0.80 8.53
C ALA A 55 8.54 0.29 7.61
N SER A 56 8.20 -0.64 6.72
CA SER A 56 9.13 -1.18 5.73
C SER A 56 9.34 -0.24 4.53
N ASP A 57 8.32 0.57 4.23
CA ASP A 57 8.33 1.58 3.17
C ASP A 57 7.47 2.80 3.57
N CYS A 58 7.54 3.87 2.77
CA CYS A 58 6.88 5.14 3.04
C CYS A 58 5.33 5.11 2.97
N ARG A 59 4.71 4.00 2.57
CA ARG A 59 3.24 3.84 2.55
C ARG A 59 2.71 3.42 3.91
N PHE A 60 3.58 2.87 4.75
CA PHE A 60 3.26 2.51 6.13
C PHE A 60 3.77 3.60 7.08
N ILE A 61 3.17 3.65 8.27
CA ILE A 61 3.56 4.57 9.33
C ILE A 61 4.18 3.78 10.48
N ASP A 62 5.17 4.36 11.13
CA ASP A 62 5.71 3.79 12.37
C ASP A 62 4.67 3.92 13.48
N ILE A 63 4.47 2.83 14.21
CA ILE A 63 3.53 2.75 15.33
C ILE A 63 4.32 2.34 16.56
N GLU A 64 4.09 3.05 17.67
CA GLU A 64 4.67 2.72 18.97
C GLU A 64 3.61 2.03 19.83
N LYS A 65 4.04 1.06 20.63
CA LYS A 65 3.21 0.33 21.58
C LYS A 65 2.49 1.29 22.53
N GLY A 66 1.19 1.07 22.69
CA GLY A 66 0.32 1.85 23.56
C GLY A 66 -0.19 3.15 22.95
N ARG A 67 0.28 3.56 21.75
CA ARG A 67 -0.19 4.75 21.04
C ARG A 67 -1.63 4.57 20.57
N LEU A 68 -2.41 5.65 20.66
CA LEU A 68 -3.77 5.70 20.12
C LEU A 68 -3.74 6.13 18.65
N ILE A 69 -4.49 5.43 17.81
CA ILE A 69 -4.49 5.59 16.35
C ILE A 69 -5.93 5.68 15.86
N HIS A 70 -6.22 6.70 15.05
CA HIS A 70 -7.49 6.82 14.36
C HIS A 70 -7.49 6.02 13.06
N VAL A 71 -8.44 5.09 12.93
CA VAL A 71 -8.59 4.24 11.76
C VAL A 71 -9.62 4.84 10.83
N TYR A 72 -9.19 5.36 9.68
CA TYR A 72 -10.07 5.96 8.66
C TYR A 72 -10.54 4.97 7.59
N SER A 73 -9.71 3.97 7.29
CA SER A 73 -10.06 2.95 6.31
C SER A 73 -9.45 1.60 6.65
N LYS A 74 -10.14 0.52 6.26
CA LYS A 74 -9.65 -0.86 6.37
C LYS A 74 -9.56 -1.48 4.98
N LEU A 75 -8.39 -1.95 4.59
CA LEU A 75 -8.19 -2.58 3.29
C LEU A 75 -8.87 -3.95 3.26
N MET A 76 -9.60 -4.24 2.18
CA MET A 76 -10.32 -5.50 2.00
C MET A 76 -9.55 -6.41 1.04
N LYS A 77 -9.33 -7.66 1.44
CA LYS A 77 -8.74 -8.66 0.54
C LYS A 77 -9.64 -8.83 -0.68
N LYS A 78 -9.04 -8.83 -1.88
CA LYS A 78 -9.73 -9.27 -3.10
C LYS A 78 -10.19 -10.70 -2.83
N LYS A 79 -11.49 -10.99 -3.02
CA LYS A 79 -12.03 -12.36 -3.00
C LYS A 79 -11.31 -13.13 -4.10
N LYS A 80 -10.18 -13.75 -3.78
CA LYS A 80 -9.56 -14.76 -4.62
C LYS A 80 -10.44 -15.99 -4.44
N THR A 81 -11.39 -16.17 -5.35
CA THR A 81 -11.85 -17.52 -5.65
C THR A 81 -10.62 -18.29 -6.09
N LEU A 82 -10.40 -19.47 -5.48
CA LEU A 82 -9.36 -20.46 -5.73
C LEU A 82 -8.18 -20.46 -4.74
N GLU A 83 -8.37 -21.32 -3.73
CA GLU A 83 -7.45 -22.36 -3.24
C GLU A 83 -5.96 -22.01 -3.10
N ASN A 84 -5.49 -22.19 -1.86
CA ASN A 84 -4.11 -22.38 -1.42
C ASN A 84 -3.17 -21.17 -1.55
N SER A 85 -3.11 -20.37 -0.47
CA SER A 85 -1.88 -20.11 0.30
C SER A 85 -2.13 -19.08 1.40
N GLY A 86 -1.93 -19.49 2.66
CA GLY A 86 -1.44 -18.64 3.75
C GLY A 86 -2.44 -17.72 4.47
N LEU A 87 -2.87 -18.17 5.66
CA LEU A 87 -3.31 -17.38 6.80
C LEU A 87 -4.65 -16.60 6.67
N ALA A 88 -5.69 -17.20 7.23
CA ALA A 88 -6.98 -16.60 7.53
C ALA A 88 -6.92 -15.85 8.87
N VAL A 89 -7.49 -14.65 8.92
CA VAL A 89 -7.84 -13.98 10.20
C VAL A 89 -9.36 -13.79 10.16
N TYR A 90 -10.03 -14.43 11.10
CA TYR A 90 -11.48 -14.33 11.30
C TYR A 90 -11.84 -12.98 11.90
N GLY A 91 -13.04 -12.53 11.54
CA GLY A 91 -13.76 -11.44 12.20
C GLY A 91 -15.22 -11.51 11.79
N GLU A 92 -15.84 -12.68 11.90
CA GLU A 92 -17.29 -12.79 11.92
C GLU A 92 -17.75 -12.49 13.35
N GLN A 93 -18.19 -11.25 13.59
CA GLN A 93 -19.32 -10.87 14.44
C GLN A 93 -19.27 -9.35 14.58
N TYR A 94 -20.38 -8.69 14.26
CA TYR A 94 -20.61 -7.30 14.64
C TYR A 94 -20.64 -7.21 16.17
N GLU A 95 -19.61 -6.61 16.76
CA GLU A 95 -19.67 -5.91 18.04
C GLU A 95 -18.68 -4.74 18.02
N ASP A 96 -19.06 -3.64 18.69
CA ASP A 96 -18.33 -2.38 18.86
C ASP A 96 -17.08 -2.53 19.75
N HIS A 97 -16.25 -3.52 19.45
CA HIS A 97 -15.05 -3.82 20.21
C HIS A 97 -13.81 -3.64 19.36
N MET A 98 -12.87 -2.88 19.94
CA MET A 98 -11.57 -2.49 19.39
C MET A 98 -10.93 -3.66 18.64
N GLY A 99 -10.86 -3.53 17.31
CA GLY A 99 -10.17 -4.51 16.48
C GLY A 99 -8.67 -4.37 16.66
N THR A 100 -7.99 -5.47 17.02
CA THR A 100 -6.53 -5.55 17.05
C THR A 100 -5.99 -5.36 15.63
N ALA A 101 -5.16 -4.32 15.46
CA ALA A 101 -4.41 -4.10 14.24
C ALA A 101 -3.00 -4.64 14.45
N GLY A 102 -2.76 -5.85 13.95
CA GLY A 102 -1.44 -6.49 13.85
C GLY A 102 -1.33 -7.17 12.47
N TYR A 103 -0.10 -7.36 12.01
CA TYR A 103 0.21 -8.12 10.79
C TYR A 103 0.52 -9.58 11.12
#